data_AF-A0A1G2YK52-F1
#
_entry.id   AF-A0A1G2YK52-F1
#
_cell.length_a   1.000
_cell.length_b   1.000
_cell.length_c   1.000
_cell.angle_alpha   90.00
_cell.angle_beta   90.00
_cell.angle_gamma   90.00
#
_symmetry.space_group_name_H-M   'P 1'
#
loop_
_entity.id
_entity.type
_entity.pdbx_description
1 polymer ?
#
loop_
_entity_poly.entity_id
_entity_poly.type
_entity_poly.pdbx_seq_one_letter_code
_entity_poly.pdbx_strand_id
1 'polypeptide(L)'
;MLKYLVQAVLFDLDGVVVYTDKYHFLAWQRLAKENKWQFDEELNNKLRGIPRASSLQIILDHNGITLTQEDKETLAETKNIYYKESLKKISKDDICPGALEFINQLRATNIKTALCSSSRNTQIVLNKLQITNLFDVIITGNDIKNAKPNPEIFTLAADKLEIHPFHCLVFEDAVSGIEAARAAGMKYVGIGSSNELKKVSDAIINFDEIEIDYLLETGKIFKPIAEPWTLAETHPDIKKAKYWESMFALSNGYIGLRGTYEQNDDYLSCLEHPGMYINGIYDYEPINYTISYPGFPQQRHLMLNLCDWRIINLDIDGERFNIFEGKLLEYRRELNFKYGVVTSSIVWESPALKRIKVKITRLVSMTRLHNAVIRYEVEPITDIKYITFNSIVNHNVKNISKHLDARLSSHKTNECVHTFLYKTDKSDFTIGMSLGHSINLSSENYLNKEISNENKFISEFKVNSKMGQRIVFDKHVCFYTSRETSLGNISEETSNNVISAIDDGFEVLYEEHVSFWEQHWNIADIEIEGNIADQQALR
;
A
#
# COMPACT_ATOMS: atom_id res chain seq x y z
N MET A 1 11.96 16.67 -20.57
CA MET A 1 10.98 15.55 -20.60
C MET A 1 9.88 15.92 -19.64
N LEU A 2 8.60 15.79 -20.01
CA LEU A 2 7.50 16.08 -19.09
C LEU A 2 7.55 15.07 -17.92
N LYS A 3 7.47 15.57 -16.68
CA LYS A 3 7.48 14.73 -15.47
C LYS A 3 6.24 13.82 -15.41
N TYR A 4 5.09 14.34 -15.86
CA TYR A 4 3.81 13.66 -15.83
C TYR A 4 3.13 13.68 -17.20
N LEU A 5 2.39 12.61 -17.49
CA LEU A 5 1.57 12.48 -18.70
C LEU A 5 0.32 13.36 -18.61
N VAL A 6 -0.29 13.46 -17.42
CA VAL A 6 -1.41 14.36 -17.15
C VAL A 6 -0.84 15.72 -16.72
N GLN A 7 -1.37 16.79 -17.30
CA GLN A 7 -0.97 18.17 -17.01
C GLN A 7 -2.15 19.04 -16.53
N ALA A 8 -3.38 18.61 -16.84
CA ALA A 8 -4.60 19.23 -16.36
C ALA A 8 -5.59 18.18 -15.87
N VAL A 9 -6.28 18.49 -14.76
CA VAL A 9 -7.41 17.72 -14.26
C VAL A 9 -8.66 18.59 -14.28
N LEU A 10 -9.68 18.11 -14.99
CA LEU A 10 -10.97 18.75 -15.19
C LEU A 10 -12.00 18.01 -14.34
N PHE A 11 -12.81 18.74 -13.59
CA PHE A 11 -13.82 18.18 -12.69
C PHE A 11 -15.20 18.63 -13.13
N ASP A 12 -16.17 17.71 -13.23
CA ASP A 12 -17.56 18.13 -13.11
C ASP A 12 -17.83 18.68 -11.69
N LEU A 13 -18.93 19.42 -11.55
CA LEU A 13 -19.32 19.94 -10.24
C LEU A 13 -20.24 18.98 -9.51
N ASP A 14 -21.34 18.59 -10.17
CA ASP A 14 -22.49 17.95 -9.57
C ASP A 14 -22.16 16.45 -9.40
N GLY A 15 -22.20 15.92 -8.19
CA GLY A 15 -21.86 14.51 -7.92
C GLY A 15 -20.36 14.17 -7.91
N VAL A 16 -19.50 15.11 -8.34
CA VAL A 16 -18.04 14.95 -8.32
C VAL A 16 -17.39 15.80 -7.23
N VAL A 17 -17.51 17.13 -7.29
CA VAL A 17 -16.95 18.02 -6.26
C VAL A 17 -17.97 18.29 -5.16
N VAL A 18 -19.26 18.35 -5.51
CA VAL A 18 -20.35 18.71 -4.60
C VAL A 18 -21.60 17.86 -4.90
N TYR A 19 -22.24 17.32 -3.87
CA TYR A 19 -23.52 16.60 -3.95
C TYR A 19 -24.72 17.56 -4.07
N THR A 20 -24.81 18.22 -5.22
CA THR A 20 -25.90 19.13 -5.60
C THR A 20 -27.07 18.45 -6.29
N ASP A 21 -26.89 17.19 -6.72
CA ASP A 21 -27.91 16.35 -7.36
C ASP A 21 -29.18 16.22 -6.51
N LYS A 22 -29.03 16.11 -5.18
CA LYS A 22 -30.17 16.12 -4.24
C LYS A 22 -31.03 17.38 -4.35
N TYR A 23 -30.45 18.55 -4.61
CA TYR A 23 -31.22 19.79 -4.75
C TYR A 23 -31.93 19.87 -6.10
N HIS A 24 -31.39 19.22 -7.13
CA HIS A 24 -32.11 19.06 -8.40
C HIS A 24 -33.33 18.16 -8.23
N PHE A 25 -33.19 17.04 -7.51
CA PHE A 25 -34.29 16.14 -7.18
C PHE A 25 -35.38 16.86 -6.39
N LEU A 26 -35.03 17.57 -5.32
CA LEU A 26 -36.00 18.32 -4.50
C LEU A 26 -36.76 19.39 -5.30
N ALA A 27 -36.08 20.08 -6.21
CA ALA A 27 -36.72 21.08 -7.07
C ALA A 27 -37.70 20.45 -8.07
N TRP A 28 -37.34 19.32 -8.68
CA TRP A 28 -38.24 18.58 -9.56
C TRP A 28 -39.42 17.95 -8.80
N GLN A 29 -39.17 17.36 -7.64
CA GLN A 29 -40.20 16.79 -6.78
C GLN A 29 -41.22 17.84 -6.33
N ARG A 30 -40.76 19.05 -5.99
CA ARG A 30 -41.67 20.16 -5.66
C ARG A 30 -42.54 20.55 -6.86
N LEU A 31 -41.94 20.73 -8.04
CA LEU A 31 -42.67 21.07 -9.25
C LEU A 31 -43.71 19.98 -9.61
N ALA A 32 -43.30 18.72 -9.56
CA ALA A 32 -44.19 17.58 -9.83
C ALA A 32 -45.34 17.53 -8.82
N LYS A 33 -45.07 17.72 -7.52
CA LYS A 33 -46.10 17.71 -6.47
C LYS A 33 -47.14 18.80 -6.66
N GLU A 34 -46.71 20.02 -7.00
CA GLU A 34 -47.62 21.16 -7.25
C GLU A 34 -48.50 20.92 -8.48
N ASN A 35 -47.98 20.26 -9.51
CA ASN A 35 -48.70 19.92 -10.73
C ASN A 35 -49.38 18.53 -10.70
N LYS A 36 -49.28 17.80 -9.58
CA LYS A 36 -49.81 16.42 -9.40
C LYS A 36 -49.24 15.39 -10.38
N TRP A 37 -47.95 15.49 -10.69
CA TRP A 37 -47.22 14.53 -11.54
C TRP A 37 -46.53 13.46 -10.70
N GLN A 38 -46.40 12.27 -11.25
CA GLN A 38 -45.56 11.20 -10.73
C GLN A 38 -44.09 11.53 -10.99
N PHE A 39 -43.29 11.50 -9.93
CA PHE A 39 -41.85 11.73 -9.96
C PHE A 39 -41.17 11.01 -8.79
N ASP A 40 -40.38 9.99 -9.11
CA ASP A 40 -39.62 9.17 -8.16
C ASP A 40 -38.11 9.20 -8.45
N GLU A 41 -37.33 8.46 -7.66
CA GLU A 41 -35.88 8.39 -7.84
C GLU A 41 -35.47 7.67 -9.13
N GLU A 42 -36.25 6.69 -9.60
CA GLU A 42 -35.96 5.98 -10.85
C GLU A 42 -36.06 6.94 -12.04
N LEU A 43 -37.12 7.76 -12.09
CA LEU A 43 -37.27 8.80 -13.09
C LEU A 43 -36.17 9.86 -12.96
N ASN A 44 -35.83 10.29 -11.74
CA ASN A 44 -34.77 11.27 -11.52
C ASN A 44 -33.39 10.80 -12.01
N ASN A 45 -33.07 9.51 -11.85
CA ASN A 45 -31.81 8.95 -12.32
C ASN A 45 -31.68 9.05 -13.85
N LYS A 46 -32.79 8.93 -14.59
CA LYS A 46 -32.83 9.15 -16.05
C LYS A 46 -32.57 10.61 -16.46
N LEU A 47 -32.64 11.56 -15.52
CA LEU A 47 -32.42 12.99 -15.78
C LEU A 47 -30.97 13.44 -15.51
N ARG A 48 -30.14 12.60 -14.89
CA ARG A 48 -28.75 12.94 -14.54
C ARG A 48 -27.95 13.22 -15.82
N GLY A 49 -27.20 14.33 -15.83
CA GLY A 49 -26.38 14.71 -16.98
C GLY A 49 -27.14 15.16 -18.24
N ILE A 50 -28.46 15.42 -18.14
CA ILE A 50 -29.32 15.86 -19.26
C ILE A 50 -29.72 17.35 -19.08
N PRO A 51 -29.82 18.14 -20.16
CA PRO A 51 -30.31 19.53 -20.09
C PRO A 51 -31.72 19.65 -19.51
N ARG A 52 -31.97 20.72 -18.75
CA ARG A 52 -33.25 20.97 -18.05
C ARG A 52 -34.49 20.86 -18.94
N ALA A 53 -34.42 21.38 -20.17
CA ALA A 53 -35.54 21.34 -21.10
C ALA A 53 -35.88 19.89 -21.50
N SER A 54 -34.86 19.10 -21.80
CA SER A 54 -34.99 17.66 -22.07
C SER A 54 -35.44 16.90 -20.82
N SER A 55 -34.93 17.25 -19.63
CA SER A 55 -35.40 16.64 -18.37
C SER A 55 -36.89 16.90 -18.13
N LEU A 56 -37.36 18.14 -18.37
CA LEU A 56 -38.78 18.46 -18.28
C LEU A 56 -39.59 17.64 -19.28
N GLN A 57 -39.10 17.49 -20.51
CA GLN A 57 -39.77 16.68 -21.53
C GLN A 57 -39.92 15.22 -21.08
N ILE A 58 -38.88 14.60 -20.51
CA ILE A 58 -38.94 13.23 -19.99
C ILE A 58 -39.99 13.10 -18.87
N ILE A 59 -40.06 14.08 -17.97
CA ILE A 59 -41.07 14.10 -16.89
C ILE A 59 -42.48 14.21 -17.48
N LEU A 60 -42.67 15.09 -18.46
CA LEU A 60 -43.96 15.28 -19.12
C LEU A 60 -44.40 14.03 -19.88
N ASP A 61 -43.49 13.41 -20.64
CA ASP A 61 -43.75 12.18 -21.40
C ASP A 61 -44.12 11.02 -20.48
N HIS A 62 -43.40 10.86 -19.35
CA HIS A 62 -43.71 9.85 -18.35
C HIS A 62 -45.11 10.02 -17.75
N ASN A 63 -45.57 11.26 -17.63
CA ASN A 63 -46.90 11.58 -17.10
C ASN A 63 -47.99 11.67 -18.20
N GLY A 64 -47.64 11.45 -19.48
CA GLY A 64 -48.56 11.56 -20.61
C GLY A 64 -49.07 12.98 -20.87
N ILE A 65 -48.29 14.00 -20.51
CA ILE A 65 -48.70 15.41 -20.53
C ILE A 65 -48.11 16.12 -21.73
N THR A 66 -48.96 16.82 -22.49
CA THR A 66 -48.53 17.70 -23.58
C THR A 66 -48.82 19.14 -23.19
N LEU A 67 -47.79 19.98 -23.20
CA LEU A 67 -47.87 21.41 -22.90
C LEU A 67 -47.37 22.23 -24.08
N THR A 68 -47.80 23.49 -24.14
CA THR A 68 -47.27 24.44 -25.11
C THR A 68 -45.80 24.77 -24.80
N GLN A 69 -45.08 25.32 -25.77
CA GLN A 69 -43.68 25.71 -25.57
C GLN A 69 -43.53 26.80 -24.50
N GLU A 70 -44.47 27.75 -24.45
CA GLU A 70 -44.51 28.83 -23.45
C GLU A 70 -44.72 28.29 -22.02
N ASP A 71 -45.60 27.30 -21.86
CA ASP A 71 -45.82 26.64 -20.56
C ASP A 71 -44.56 25.88 -20.10
N LYS A 72 -43.87 25.20 -21.03
CA LYS A 72 -42.62 24.47 -20.73
C LYS A 72 -41.53 25.42 -20.27
N GLU A 73 -41.41 26.58 -20.90
CA GLU A 73 -40.45 27.62 -20.52
C GLU A 73 -40.76 28.17 -19.12
N THR A 74 -42.02 28.48 -18.85
CA THR A 74 -42.49 28.93 -17.53
C THR A 74 -42.18 27.90 -16.44
N LEU A 75 -42.46 26.63 -16.68
CA LEU A 75 -42.18 25.55 -15.71
C LEU A 75 -40.67 25.34 -15.48
N ALA A 76 -39.86 25.47 -16.54
CA ALA A 76 -38.41 25.39 -16.44
C ALA A 76 -37.83 26.56 -15.60
N GLU A 77 -38.42 27.74 -15.70
CA GLU A 77 -38.08 28.89 -14.85
C GLU A 77 -38.52 28.68 -13.41
N THR A 78 -39.74 28.22 -13.17
CA THR A 78 -40.24 27.87 -11.82
C THR A 78 -39.33 26.85 -11.14
N LYS A 79 -38.91 25.80 -11.84
CA LYS A 79 -37.93 24.84 -11.31
C LYS A 79 -36.62 25.50 -10.93
N ASN A 80 -36.13 26.44 -11.75
CA ASN A 80 -34.88 27.14 -11.49
C ASN A 80 -34.98 28.03 -10.24
N ILE A 81 -36.14 28.63 -9.98
CA ILE A 81 -36.43 29.37 -8.74
C ILE A 81 -36.32 28.42 -7.54
N TYR A 82 -37.01 27.27 -7.59
CA TYR A 82 -36.96 26.27 -6.50
C TYR A 82 -35.55 25.74 -6.25
N TYR A 83 -34.78 25.55 -7.31
CA TYR A 83 -33.38 25.14 -7.20
C TYR A 83 -32.54 26.23 -6.52
N LYS A 84 -32.64 27.50 -6.96
CA LYS A 84 -31.92 28.62 -6.33
C LYS A 84 -32.29 28.81 -4.86
N GLU A 85 -33.56 28.61 -4.49
CA GLU A 85 -33.99 28.62 -3.09
C GLU A 85 -33.33 27.50 -2.29
N SER A 86 -33.27 26.30 -2.85
CA SER A 86 -32.66 25.13 -2.21
C SER A 86 -31.14 25.30 -2.03
N LEU A 87 -30.45 25.92 -2.98
CA LEU A 87 -29.03 26.28 -2.87
C LEU A 87 -28.74 27.23 -1.70
N LYS A 88 -29.73 27.99 -1.19
CA LYS A 88 -29.56 28.78 0.04
C LYS A 88 -29.31 27.91 1.27
N LYS A 89 -29.55 26.61 1.22
CA LYS A 89 -29.25 25.65 2.30
C LYS A 89 -27.95 24.88 2.13
N ILE A 90 -27.25 25.02 0.99
CA ILE A 90 -25.97 24.32 0.77
C ILE A 90 -24.93 24.71 1.83
N SER A 91 -24.19 23.74 2.35
CA SER A 91 -23.14 23.85 3.35
C SER A 91 -21.90 23.07 2.91
N LYS A 92 -20.84 23.10 3.74
CA LYS A 92 -19.64 22.32 3.49
C LYS A 92 -19.87 20.80 3.55
N ASP A 93 -20.94 20.35 4.19
CA ASP A 93 -21.30 18.92 4.28
C ASP A 93 -21.76 18.36 2.93
N ASP A 94 -22.05 19.23 1.97
CA ASP A 94 -22.40 18.86 0.60
C ASP A 94 -21.18 18.62 -0.29
N ILE A 95 -19.98 18.93 0.19
CA ILE A 95 -18.75 18.71 -0.57
C ILE A 95 -18.42 17.21 -0.54
N CYS A 96 -18.03 16.66 -1.69
CA CYS A 96 -17.65 15.26 -1.77
C CYS A 96 -16.42 15.00 -0.86
N PRO A 97 -16.45 13.97 -0.01
CA PRO A 97 -15.31 13.56 0.80
C PRO A 97 -14.03 13.42 -0.05
N GLY A 98 -12.90 13.91 0.48
CA GLY A 98 -11.59 13.87 -0.19
C GLY A 98 -11.40 14.86 -1.35
N ALA A 99 -12.46 15.39 -1.97
CA ALA A 99 -12.35 16.18 -3.20
C ALA A 99 -11.48 17.44 -3.06
N LEU A 100 -11.67 18.23 -1.99
CA LEU A 100 -10.86 19.44 -1.79
C LEU A 100 -9.40 19.13 -1.48
N GLU A 101 -9.15 18.08 -0.69
CA GLU A 101 -7.80 17.66 -0.35
C GLU A 101 -7.06 17.21 -1.60
N PHE A 102 -7.69 16.36 -2.41
CA PHE A 102 -7.18 15.90 -3.68
C PHE A 102 -6.86 17.05 -4.65
N ILE A 103 -7.78 18.00 -4.83
CA ILE A 103 -7.55 19.17 -5.68
C ILE A 103 -6.35 20.00 -5.18
N ASN A 104 -6.21 20.18 -3.87
CA ASN A 104 -5.07 20.89 -3.30
C ASN A 104 -3.74 20.13 -3.51
N GLN A 105 -3.75 18.80 -3.38
CA GLN A 105 -2.58 17.96 -3.65
C GLN A 105 -2.15 18.06 -5.12
N LEU A 106 -3.10 18.03 -6.07
CA LEU A 106 -2.81 18.25 -7.49
C LEU A 106 -2.16 19.61 -7.72
N ARG A 107 -2.70 20.68 -7.13
CA ARG A 107 -2.13 22.03 -7.26
C ARG A 107 -0.73 22.14 -6.66
N ALA A 108 -0.44 21.44 -5.55
CA ALA A 108 0.90 21.36 -4.98
C ALA A 108 1.91 20.68 -5.92
N THR A 109 1.45 19.88 -6.87
CA THR A 109 2.28 19.25 -7.92
C THR A 109 2.37 20.04 -9.23
N ASN A 110 1.89 21.30 -9.25
CA ASN A 110 1.81 22.18 -10.43
C ASN A 110 0.89 21.68 -11.57
N ILE A 111 -0.05 20.77 -11.26
CA ILE A 111 -1.08 20.34 -12.20
C ILE A 111 -2.18 21.39 -12.24
N LYS A 112 -2.61 21.75 -13.46
CA LYS A 112 -3.70 22.71 -13.66
C LYS A 112 -5.05 22.08 -13.34
N THR A 113 -5.95 22.88 -12.79
CA THR A 113 -7.29 22.40 -12.39
C THR A 113 -8.37 23.22 -13.06
N ALA A 114 -9.41 22.56 -13.56
CA ALA A 114 -10.57 23.24 -14.12
C ALA A 114 -11.88 22.61 -13.66
N LEU A 115 -12.92 23.44 -13.57
CA LEU A 115 -14.28 22.99 -13.28
C LEU A 115 -15.15 23.13 -14.53
N CYS A 116 -15.89 22.09 -14.87
CA CYS A 116 -16.69 21.98 -16.09
C CYS A 116 -18.11 21.54 -15.75
N SER A 117 -19.04 22.47 -15.51
CA SER A 117 -20.43 22.15 -15.14
C SER A 117 -21.43 22.60 -16.19
N SER A 118 -22.39 21.73 -16.52
CA SER A 118 -23.50 22.09 -17.42
C SER A 118 -24.52 23.06 -16.78
N SER A 119 -24.38 23.35 -15.49
CA SER A 119 -25.27 24.25 -14.76
C SER A 119 -24.98 25.72 -15.06
N ARG A 120 -26.03 26.52 -15.22
CA ARG A 120 -25.92 27.99 -15.30
C ARG A 120 -25.78 28.65 -13.92
N ASN A 121 -25.95 27.89 -12.84
CA ASN A 121 -25.92 28.38 -11.46
C ASN A 121 -24.61 28.03 -10.73
N THR A 122 -23.62 27.44 -11.41
CA THR A 122 -22.34 26.98 -10.85
C THR A 122 -21.65 28.04 -9.98
N GLN A 123 -21.60 29.29 -10.43
CA GLN A 123 -20.93 30.36 -9.68
C GLN A 123 -21.54 30.61 -8.29
N ILE A 124 -22.86 30.41 -8.14
CA ILE A 124 -23.55 30.57 -6.84
C ILE A 124 -23.05 29.49 -5.86
N VAL A 125 -22.91 28.26 -6.33
CA VAL A 125 -22.42 27.12 -5.54
C VAL A 125 -20.98 27.38 -5.10
N LEU A 126 -20.08 27.72 -6.05
CA LEU A 126 -18.66 27.94 -5.76
C LEU A 126 -18.43 29.08 -4.77
N ASN A 127 -19.12 30.21 -4.96
CA ASN A 127 -18.99 31.37 -4.07
C ASN A 127 -19.46 31.05 -2.66
N LYS A 128 -20.55 30.29 -2.53
CA LYS A 128 -21.11 29.94 -1.24
C LYS A 128 -20.26 28.93 -0.47
N LEU A 129 -19.64 27.99 -1.18
CA LEU A 129 -18.70 27.02 -0.61
C LEU A 129 -17.28 27.57 -0.46
N GLN A 130 -16.98 28.73 -1.06
CA GLN A 130 -15.66 29.38 -1.08
C GLN A 130 -14.57 28.53 -1.72
N ILE A 131 -14.90 27.84 -2.82
CA ILE A 131 -13.98 26.91 -3.52
C ILE A 131 -13.57 27.39 -4.92
N THR A 132 -13.98 28.60 -5.31
CA THR A 132 -13.66 29.18 -6.63
C THR A 132 -12.15 29.25 -6.91
N ASN A 133 -11.34 29.50 -5.88
CA ASN A 133 -9.88 29.63 -5.97
C ASN A 133 -9.13 28.30 -6.19
N LEU A 134 -9.84 27.16 -6.18
CA LEU A 134 -9.25 25.84 -6.44
C LEU A 134 -9.12 25.53 -7.93
N PHE A 135 -9.68 26.35 -8.81
CA PHE A 135 -9.72 26.10 -10.24
C PHE A 135 -9.08 27.26 -11.00
N ASP A 136 -8.16 26.94 -11.90
CA ASP A 136 -7.52 27.92 -12.80
C ASP A 136 -8.50 28.36 -13.90
N VAL A 137 -9.40 27.47 -14.33
CA VAL A 137 -10.46 27.74 -15.31
C VAL A 137 -11.79 27.18 -14.83
N ILE A 138 -12.87 27.95 -15.03
CA ILE A 138 -14.24 27.51 -14.77
C ILE A 138 -15.06 27.68 -16.06
N ILE A 139 -15.66 26.60 -16.53
CA ILE A 139 -16.61 26.58 -17.64
C ILE A 139 -17.98 26.18 -17.09
N THR A 140 -18.99 26.99 -17.41
CA THR A 140 -20.38 26.81 -16.95
C THR A 140 -21.32 26.59 -18.13
N GLY A 141 -22.58 26.24 -17.84
CA GLY A 141 -23.63 26.15 -18.86
C GLY A 141 -23.98 27.49 -19.55
N ASN A 142 -23.35 28.60 -19.16
CA ASN A 142 -23.44 29.89 -19.87
C ASN A 142 -22.34 30.06 -20.93
N ASP A 143 -21.27 29.27 -20.86
CA ASP A 143 -20.09 29.38 -21.73
C ASP A 143 -20.16 28.48 -22.97
N ILE A 144 -21.13 27.56 -23.02
CA ILE A 144 -21.26 26.52 -24.05
C ILE A 144 -22.59 26.61 -24.78
N LYS A 145 -22.59 26.18 -26.05
CA LYS A 145 -23.80 26.04 -26.87
C LYS A 145 -24.39 24.64 -26.77
N ASN A 146 -23.54 23.61 -26.81
CA ASN A 146 -23.95 22.21 -26.77
C ASN A 146 -23.61 21.60 -25.42
N ALA A 147 -24.61 20.97 -24.79
CA ALA A 147 -24.42 20.24 -23.54
C ALA A 147 -23.81 18.85 -23.78
N LYS A 148 -23.31 18.22 -22.71
CA LYS A 148 -22.90 16.81 -22.69
C LYS A 148 -24.01 15.93 -23.30
N PRO A 149 -23.70 14.94 -24.16
CA PRO A 149 -22.40 14.32 -24.41
C PRO A 149 -21.51 15.03 -25.45
N ASN A 150 -21.83 16.25 -25.87
CA ASN A 150 -20.92 17.03 -26.70
C ASN A 150 -19.62 17.40 -25.93
N PRO A 151 -18.43 17.28 -26.54
CA PRO A 151 -17.15 17.56 -25.88
C PRO A 151 -16.88 19.06 -25.60
N GLU A 152 -17.70 19.98 -26.11
CA GLU A 152 -17.48 21.44 -26.10
C GLU A 152 -17.05 21.98 -24.73
N ILE A 153 -17.67 21.51 -23.65
CA ILE A 153 -17.36 21.98 -22.29
C ILE A 153 -15.93 21.65 -21.87
N PHE A 154 -15.43 20.47 -22.24
CA PHE A 154 -14.08 20.02 -21.89
C PHE A 154 -13.04 20.58 -22.85
N THR A 155 -13.32 20.61 -24.16
CA THR A 155 -12.40 21.20 -25.13
C THR A 155 -12.19 22.68 -24.85
N LEU A 156 -13.24 23.42 -24.52
CA LEU A 156 -13.13 24.84 -24.15
C LEU A 156 -12.31 25.04 -22.86
N ALA A 157 -12.43 24.15 -21.88
CA ALA A 157 -11.63 24.20 -20.67
C ALA A 157 -10.14 23.95 -20.97
N ALA A 158 -9.84 22.94 -21.77
CA ALA A 158 -8.48 22.62 -22.21
C ALA A 158 -7.84 23.77 -23.02
N ASP A 159 -8.61 24.40 -23.91
CA ASP A 159 -8.16 25.55 -24.69
C ASP A 159 -7.83 26.75 -23.79
N LYS A 160 -8.68 27.07 -22.81
CA LYS A 160 -8.42 28.15 -21.84
C LYS A 160 -7.25 27.85 -20.89
N LEU A 161 -6.97 26.57 -20.65
CA LEU A 161 -5.81 26.14 -19.88
C LEU A 161 -4.52 26.08 -20.71
N GLU A 162 -4.62 26.23 -22.04
CA GLU A 162 -3.52 26.05 -22.99
C GLU A 162 -2.87 24.66 -22.92
N ILE A 163 -3.68 23.62 -22.67
CA ILE A 163 -3.22 22.23 -22.54
C ILE A 163 -3.91 21.36 -23.58
N HIS A 164 -3.14 20.56 -24.32
CA HIS A 164 -3.69 19.67 -25.33
C HIS A 164 -4.57 18.58 -24.67
N PRO A 165 -5.77 18.25 -25.23
CA PRO A 165 -6.72 17.32 -24.61
C PRO A 165 -6.13 15.95 -24.20
N PHE A 166 -5.15 15.44 -24.93
CA PHE A 166 -4.44 14.20 -24.58
C PHE A 166 -3.78 14.21 -23.19
N HIS A 167 -3.39 15.38 -22.71
CA HIS A 167 -2.79 15.62 -21.39
C HIS A 167 -3.81 16.01 -20.32
N CYS A 168 -5.11 15.98 -20.64
CA CYS A 168 -6.20 16.24 -19.73
C CYS A 168 -6.79 14.93 -19.18
N LEU A 169 -7.19 14.95 -17.91
CA LEU A 169 -7.95 13.91 -17.23
C LEU A 169 -9.26 14.53 -16.71
N VAL A 170 -10.39 13.87 -16.94
CA VAL A 170 -11.71 14.32 -16.49
C VAL A 170 -12.26 13.43 -15.37
N PHE A 171 -12.80 14.03 -14.30
CA PHE A 171 -13.63 13.34 -13.30
C PHE A 171 -15.11 13.66 -13.52
N GLU A 172 -15.95 12.62 -13.63
CA GLU A 172 -17.37 12.75 -13.97
C GLU A 172 -18.25 11.68 -13.30
N ASP A 173 -19.48 12.01 -12.89
CA ASP A 173 -20.43 11.07 -12.27
C ASP A 173 -21.49 10.49 -13.24
N ALA A 174 -21.61 11.05 -14.44
CA ALA A 174 -22.61 10.68 -15.44
C ALA A 174 -22.02 10.07 -16.72
N VAL A 175 -22.73 9.09 -17.30
CA VAL A 175 -22.36 8.43 -18.57
C VAL A 175 -22.21 9.45 -19.71
N SER A 176 -23.12 10.42 -19.81
CA SER A 176 -23.06 11.46 -20.84
C SER A 176 -21.80 12.33 -20.74
N GLY A 177 -21.30 12.58 -19.53
CA GLY A 177 -20.04 13.32 -19.37
C GLY A 177 -18.81 12.47 -19.65
N ILE A 178 -18.83 11.17 -19.33
CA ILE A 178 -17.77 10.24 -19.75
C ILE A 178 -17.69 10.16 -21.29
N GLU A 179 -18.84 10.13 -21.97
CA GLU A 179 -18.91 10.17 -23.43
C GLU A 179 -18.35 11.49 -23.99
N ALA A 180 -18.67 12.63 -23.36
CA ALA A 180 -18.11 13.93 -23.75
C ALA A 180 -16.58 13.98 -23.56
N ALA A 181 -16.05 13.46 -22.45
CA ALA A 181 -14.62 13.40 -22.19
C ALA A 181 -13.89 12.51 -23.23
N ARG A 182 -14.49 11.36 -23.55
CA ARG A 182 -14.00 10.46 -24.60
C ARG A 182 -14.00 11.13 -25.97
N ALA A 183 -15.10 11.81 -26.33
CA ALA A 183 -15.21 12.54 -27.59
C ALA A 183 -14.21 13.70 -27.70
N ALA A 184 -13.79 14.29 -26.56
CA ALA A 184 -12.75 15.31 -26.49
C ALA A 184 -11.32 14.73 -26.63
N GLY A 185 -11.15 13.41 -26.68
CA GLY A 185 -9.84 12.77 -26.72
C GLY A 185 -9.08 12.84 -25.38
N MET A 186 -9.81 13.02 -24.28
CA MET A 186 -9.26 13.13 -22.93
C MET A 186 -9.30 11.78 -22.20
N LYS A 187 -8.46 11.65 -21.17
CA LYS A 187 -8.58 10.56 -20.20
C LYS A 187 -9.72 10.88 -19.24
N TYR A 188 -10.33 9.87 -18.63
CA TYR A 188 -11.48 10.06 -17.76
C TYR A 188 -11.55 9.01 -16.65
N VAL A 189 -12.14 9.40 -15.52
CA VAL A 189 -12.41 8.59 -14.34
C VAL A 189 -13.85 8.85 -13.89
N GLY A 190 -14.58 7.77 -13.60
CA GLY A 190 -15.95 7.88 -13.08
C GLY A 190 -15.96 8.13 -11.57
N ILE A 191 -16.87 8.95 -11.07
CA ILE A 191 -17.19 9.03 -9.63
C ILE A 191 -18.57 8.44 -9.37
N GLY A 192 -18.65 7.41 -8.54
CA GLY A 192 -19.92 6.81 -8.10
C GLY A 192 -20.03 5.31 -8.36
N SER A 193 -21.10 4.72 -7.83
CA SER A 193 -21.27 3.27 -7.75
C SER A 193 -22.21 2.66 -8.80
N SER A 194 -22.76 3.46 -9.71
CA SER A 194 -23.77 2.98 -10.66
C SER A 194 -23.20 1.94 -11.64
N ASN A 195 -23.99 0.89 -11.91
CA ASN A 195 -23.58 -0.18 -12.82
C ASN A 195 -23.33 0.31 -14.24
N GLU A 196 -24.02 1.36 -14.68
CA GLU A 196 -23.82 1.95 -16.00
C GLU A 196 -22.49 2.70 -16.08
N LEU A 197 -22.11 3.45 -15.04
CA LEU A 197 -20.84 4.16 -14.98
C LEU A 197 -19.65 3.17 -14.94
N LYS A 198 -19.75 2.12 -14.11
CA LYS A 198 -18.73 1.05 -14.02
C LYS A 198 -18.49 0.32 -15.34
N LYS A 199 -19.47 0.28 -16.26
CA LYS A 199 -19.32 -0.32 -17.59
C LYS A 199 -18.52 0.55 -18.56
N VAL A 200 -18.46 1.86 -18.32
CA VAL A 200 -17.91 2.83 -19.29
C VAL A 200 -16.65 3.56 -18.80
N SER A 201 -16.28 3.43 -17.52
CA SER A 201 -15.08 4.03 -16.93
C SER A 201 -14.51 3.23 -15.75
N ASP A 202 -13.26 3.53 -15.40
CA ASP A 202 -12.68 3.14 -14.11
C ASP A 202 -13.33 4.00 -13.01
N ALA A 203 -14.49 3.58 -12.52
CA ALA A 203 -15.23 4.31 -11.50
C ALA A 203 -14.64 4.10 -10.09
N ILE A 204 -14.47 5.19 -9.34
CA ILE A 204 -14.11 5.20 -7.92
C ILE A 204 -15.27 5.76 -7.10
N ILE A 205 -15.29 5.50 -5.79
CA ILE A 205 -16.34 6.05 -4.91
C ILE A 205 -15.87 7.37 -4.31
N ASN A 206 -14.62 7.41 -3.81
CA ASN A 206 -14.05 8.59 -3.16
C ASN A 206 -12.66 8.92 -3.73
N PHE A 207 -12.25 10.19 -3.60
CA PHE A 207 -10.93 10.65 -4.04
C PHE A 207 -9.76 10.07 -3.21
N ASP A 208 -10.03 9.57 -2.00
CA ASP A 208 -9.04 8.97 -1.12
C ASP A 208 -8.46 7.65 -1.68
N GLU A 209 -9.12 7.05 -2.69
CA GLU A 209 -8.67 5.83 -3.37
C GLU A 209 -7.55 6.08 -4.41
N ILE A 210 -7.19 7.35 -4.65
CA ILE A 210 -6.32 7.72 -5.78
C ILE A 210 -4.86 7.86 -5.35
N GLU A 211 -3.98 7.01 -5.89
CA GLU A 211 -2.53 7.28 -5.90
C GLU A 211 -2.20 8.38 -6.93
N ILE A 212 -1.99 9.62 -6.47
CA ILE A 212 -1.78 10.79 -7.34
C ILE A 212 -0.63 10.62 -8.32
N ASP A 213 0.54 10.18 -7.88
CA ASP A 213 1.70 10.06 -8.78
C ASP A 213 1.41 9.06 -9.91
N TYR A 214 0.84 7.89 -9.58
CA TYR A 214 0.43 6.90 -10.58
C TYR A 214 -0.63 7.47 -11.55
N LEU A 215 -1.62 8.19 -11.03
CA LEU A 215 -2.64 8.84 -11.84
C LEU A 215 -2.02 9.86 -12.80
N LEU A 216 -1.08 10.68 -12.33
CA LEU A 216 -0.47 11.73 -13.14
C LEU A 216 0.50 11.15 -14.20
N GLU A 217 1.22 10.08 -13.86
CA GLU A 217 2.15 9.41 -14.76
C GLU A 217 1.44 8.59 -15.85
N THR A 218 0.33 7.93 -15.51
CA THR A 218 -0.34 6.96 -16.40
C THR A 218 -1.69 7.46 -16.95
N GLY A 219 -2.33 8.38 -16.23
CA GLY A 219 -3.71 8.78 -16.47
C GLY A 219 -4.75 7.71 -16.16
N LYS A 220 -4.42 6.74 -15.30
CA LYS A 220 -5.28 5.65 -14.87
C LYS A 220 -5.37 5.60 -13.35
N ILE A 221 -6.45 5.01 -12.84
CA ILE A 221 -6.57 4.67 -11.43
C ILE A 221 -5.72 3.43 -11.14
N PHE A 222 -4.91 3.48 -10.08
CA PHE A 222 -4.19 2.30 -9.60
C PHE A 222 -5.21 1.31 -9.03
N LYS A 223 -5.32 0.14 -9.65
CA LYS A 223 -6.09 -0.98 -9.12
C LYS A 223 -5.10 -2.04 -8.67
N PRO A 224 -4.88 -2.21 -7.35
CA PRO A 224 -4.06 -3.31 -6.89
C PRO A 224 -4.68 -4.63 -7.38
N ILE A 225 -3.85 -5.54 -7.88
CA ILE A 225 -4.28 -6.90 -8.17
C ILE A 225 -4.50 -7.57 -6.82
N ALA A 226 -5.75 -7.70 -6.41
CA ALA A 226 -6.09 -8.40 -5.18
C ALA A 226 -6.00 -9.91 -5.41
N GLU A 227 -5.27 -10.59 -4.53
CA GLU A 227 -5.12 -12.04 -4.51
C GLU A 227 -5.66 -12.56 -3.17
N PRO A 228 -6.63 -13.49 -3.13
CA PRO A 228 -7.37 -13.82 -1.90
C PRO A 228 -6.52 -14.28 -0.71
N TRP A 229 -5.32 -14.80 -0.95
CA TRP A 229 -4.45 -15.42 0.07
C TRP A 229 -3.05 -14.81 0.09
N THR A 230 -2.85 -13.70 -0.60
CA THR A 230 -1.51 -13.22 -0.87
C THR A 230 -1.47 -11.72 -0.96
N LEU A 231 -0.61 -11.09 -0.17
CA LEU A 231 -0.19 -9.72 -0.40
C LEU A 231 1.11 -9.72 -1.20
N ALA A 232 1.11 -9.09 -2.38
CA ALA A 232 2.27 -9.08 -3.26
C ALA A 232 2.78 -7.67 -3.56
N GLU A 233 4.09 -7.49 -3.49
CA GLU A 233 4.84 -6.37 -4.04
C GLU A 233 5.50 -6.85 -5.34
N THR A 234 5.11 -6.26 -6.47
CA THR A 234 5.62 -6.62 -7.81
C THR A 234 6.67 -5.66 -8.35
N HIS A 235 6.83 -4.51 -7.70
CA HIS A 235 7.83 -3.50 -8.03
C HIS A 235 8.34 -2.89 -6.73
N PRO A 236 9.63 -3.03 -6.39
CA PRO A 236 10.14 -2.48 -5.15
C PRO A 236 10.22 -0.96 -5.27
N ASP A 237 9.58 -0.26 -4.34
CA ASP A 237 9.66 1.20 -4.22
C ASP A 237 10.27 1.56 -2.88
N ILE A 238 11.49 2.10 -2.92
CA ILE A 238 12.23 2.49 -1.72
C ILE A 238 11.47 3.51 -0.87
N LYS A 239 10.63 4.36 -1.48
CA LYS A 239 9.81 5.34 -0.75
C LYS A 239 8.70 4.68 0.06
N LYS A 240 8.26 3.48 -0.35
CA LYS A 240 7.26 2.65 0.35
C LYS A 240 7.90 1.59 1.27
N ALA A 241 9.22 1.60 1.48
CA ALA A 241 9.90 0.61 2.32
C ALA A 241 9.25 0.44 3.70
N LYS A 242 9.02 1.53 4.45
CA LYS A 242 8.39 1.49 5.79
C LYS A 242 6.97 0.93 5.79
N TYR A 243 6.21 1.16 4.72
CA TYR A 243 4.87 0.59 4.56
C TYR A 243 4.99 -0.93 4.44
N TRP A 244 5.85 -1.41 3.54
CA TRP A 244 6.04 -2.82 3.30
C TRP A 244 6.67 -3.58 4.47
N GLU A 245 7.53 -2.94 5.25
CA GLU A 245 8.05 -3.52 6.49
C GLU A 245 6.95 -3.94 7.48
N SER A 246 5.90 -3.13 7.59
CA SER A 246 4.78 -3.44 8.48
C SER A 246 3.89 -4.50 7.86
N MET A 247 3.61 -4.38 6.56
CA MET A 247 2.71 -5.30 5.84
C MET A 247 3.27 -6.71 5.67
N PHE A 248 4.59 -6.87 5.59
CA PHE A 248 5.27 -8.18 5.45
C PHE A 248 5.86 -8.70 6.77
N ALA A 249 5.43 -8.15 7.92
CA ALA A 249 5.90 -8.63 9.21
C ALA A 249 5.44 -10.07 9.47
N LEU A 250 6.30 -10.87 10.09
CA LEU A 250 5.99 -12.23 10.53
C LEU A 250 6.01 -12.30 12.06
N SER A 251 5.10 -13.05 12.64
CA SER A 251 5.05 -13.29 14.07
C SER A 251 4.37 -14.61 14.41
N ASN A 252 4.82 -15.26 15.47
CA ASN A 252 4.16 -16.43 16.06
C ASN A 252 3.63 -16.15 17.48
N GLY A 253 3.53 -14.88 17.85
CA GLY A 253 3.14 -14.44 19.19
C GLY A 253 4.29 -14.47 20.22
N TYR A 254 5.43 -15.10 19.91
CA TYR A 254 6.66 -15.03 20.70
C TYR A 254 7.74 -14.20 19.99
N ILE A 255 8.16 -14.59 18.80
CA ILE A 255 9.03 -13.80 17.90
C ILE A 255 8.16 -12.91 17.04
N GLY A 256 8.49 -11.62 16.98
CA GLY A 256 7.96 -10.68 16.01
C GLY A 256 9.08 -10.10 15.16
N LEU A 257 8.91 -10.09 13.85
CA LEU A 257 9.94 -9.68 12.90
C LEU A 257 9.34 -8.81 11.80
N ARG A 258 9.84 -7.58 11.64
CA ARG A 258 9.41 -6.69 10.55
C ARG A 258 9.80 -7.25 9.18
N GLY A 259 8.99 -6.95 8.17
CA GLY A 259 9.14 -7.37 6.78
C GLY A 259 10.15 -6.54 5.96
N THR A 260 11.23 -6.09 6.58
CA THR A 260 12.39 -5.47 5.91
C THR A 260 13.06 -6.47 4.96
N TYR A 261 13.88 -6.02 4.01
CA TYR A 261 14.63 -6.92 3.13
C TYR A 261 15.76 -7.68 3.86
N GLU A 262 16.14 -8.86 3.37
CA GLU A 262 17.25 -9.65 3.92
C GLU A 262 18.63 -9.11 3.51
N GLN A 263 18.71 -8.37 2.40
CA GLN A 263 19.93 -7.62 2.06
C GLN A 263 20.06 -6.37 2.93
N ASN A 264 21.29 -5.93 3.17
CA ASN A 264 21.55 -4.67 3.87
C ASN A 264 22.78 -3.96 3.31
N ASP A 265 22.64 -2.66 3.06
CA ASP A 265 23.71 -1.73 2.73
C ASP A 265 23.49 -0.40 3.48
N ASP A 266 24.48 0.50 3.41
CA ASP A 266 24.43 1.77 4.14
C ASP A 266 23.21 2.63 3.72
N TYR A 267 22.76 2.53 2.47
CA TYR A 267 21.63 3.30 1.95
C TYR A 267 20.29 2.74 2.46
N LEU A 268 20.10 1.42 2.39
CA LEU A 268 18.91 0.73 2.89
C LEU A 268 18.75 0.87 4.40
N SER A 269 19.85 0.77 5.13
CA SER A 269 19.86 0.91 6.60
C SER A 269 19.36 2.28 7.08
N CYS A 270 19.39 3.30 6.22
CA CYS A 270 18.89 4.65 6.53
C CYS A 270 17.39 4.81 6.30
N LEU A 271 16.80 3.94 5.48
CA LEU A 271 15.41 4.04 5.02
C LEU A 271 14.52 3.02 5.73
N GLU A 272 15.09 1.86 6.03
CA GLU A 272 14.42 0.81 6.76
C GLU A 272 14.46 0.98 8.28
N HIS A 273 13.44 0.46 8.97
CA HIS A 273 13.42 0.33 10.43
C HIS A 273 13.35 -1.17 10.78
N PRO A 274 14.48 -1.91 10.72
CA PRO A 274 14.49 -3.31 11.09
C PRO A 274 14.05 -3.47 12.55
N GLY A 275 13.13 -4.39 12.76
CA GLY A 275 12.53 -4.65 14.08
C GLY A 275 12.48 -6.14 14.34
N MET A 276 13.17 -6.58 15.39
CA MET A 276 13.07 -7.92 15.93
C MET A 276 12.71 -7.82 17.41
N TYR A 277 11.62 -8.49 17.78
CA TYR A 277 11.01 -8.39 19.10
C TYR A 277 10.77 -9.79 19.66
N ILE A 278 10.94 -9.92 20.98
CA ILE A 278 10.46 -11.09 21.72
C ILE A 278 9.36 -10.62 22.67
N ASN A 279 8.23 -11.31 22.65
CA ASN A 279 7.08 -10.99 23.49
C ASN A 279 7.48 -10.95 24.97
N GLY A 280 7.08 -9.87 25.65
CA GLY A 280 7.37 -9.63 27.06
C GLY A 280 8.82 -9.29 27.39
N ILE A 281 9.69 -9.07 26.40
CA ILE A 281 10.99 -8.43 26.60
C ILE A 281 10.85 -6.93 26.41
N TYR A 282 11.04 -6.21 27.51
CA TYR A 282 10.88 -4.76 27.59
C TYR A 282 11.94 -4.17 28.51
N ASP A 283 12.09 -2.85 28.48
CA ASP A 283 12.89 -2.09 29.44
C ASP A 283 12.21 -0.75 29.78
N TYR A 284 12.71 -0.05 30.79
CA TYR A 284 12.08 1.13 31.37
C TYR A 284 12.76 2.42 30.95
N GLU A 285 11.97 3.42 30.62
CA GLU A 285 12.47 4.78 30.41
C GLU A 285 11.68 5.83 31.21
N PRO A 286 12.37 6.89 31.68
CA PRO A 286 11.72 7.96 32.41
C PRO A 286 10.72 8.71 31.52
N ILE A 287 9.58 9.10 32.08
CA ILE A 287 8.62 9.97 31.41
C ILE A 287 8.90 11.42 31.81
N ASN A 288 9.18 12.27 30.82
CA ASN A 288 9.38 13.69 31.03
C ASN A 288 8.06 14.46 30.84
N TYR A 289 7.42 14.82 31.95
CA TYR A 289 6.23 15.66 31.92
C TYR A 289 6.59 17.15 31.94
N THR A 290 5.88 17.96 31.16
CA THR A 290 5.95 19.42 31.27
C THR A 290 5.37 19.91 32.61
N ILE A 291 4.33 19.23 33.11
CA ILE A 291 3.71 19.46 34.42
C ILE A 291 3.36 18.08 35.01
N SER A 292 3.77 17.81 36.24
CA SER A 292 3.56 16.52 36.91
C SER A 292 2.62 16.66 38.10
N TYR A 293 1.72 15.69 38.28
CA TYR A 293 0.81 15.59 39.43
C TYR A 293 1.05 14.28 40.20
N PRO A 294 0.69 14.21 41.50
CA PRO A 294 0.72 12.96 42.25
C PRO A 294 -0.09 11.86 41.55
N GLY A 295 0.49 10.67 41.44
CA GLY A 295 -0.11 9.51 40.76
C GLY A 295 0.30 9.34 39.30
N PHE A 296 1.04 10.28 38.71
CA PHE A 296 1.57 10.10 37.36
C PHE A 296 2.68 9.04 37.33
N PRO A 297 2.67 8.11 36.35
CA PRO A 297 3.72 7.12 36.22
C PRO A 297 5.06 7.81 35.95
N GLN A 298 6.10 7.43 36.67
CA GLN A 298 7.43 8.05 36.51
C GLN A 298 8.23 7.44 35.35
N GLN A 299 7.83 6.25 34.92
CA GLN A 299 8.48 5.48 33.86
C GLN A 299 7.43 4.84 32.97
N ARG A 300 7.78 4.62 31.71
CA ARG A 300 7.06 3.71 30.82
C ARG A 300 7.97 2.54 30.46
N HIS A 301 7.37 1.37 30.27
CA HIS A 301 8.06 0.26 29.64
C HIS A 301 7.85 0.27 28.13
N LEU A 302 8.86 -0.13 27.38
CA LEU A 302 8.80 -0.29 25.92
C LEU A 302 9.43 -1.63 25.54
N MET A 303 8.84 -2.31 24.55
CA MET A 303 9.47 -3.48 23.96
C MET A 303 10.79 -3.09 23.30
N LEU A 304 11.79 -3.96 23.43
CA LEU A 304 13.10 -3.73 22.87
C LEU A 304 13.20 -4.32 21.46
N ASN A 305 13.71 -3.51 20.54
CA ASN A 305 14.32 -3.99 19.31
C ASN A 305 15.64 -4.69 19.67
N LEU A 306 15.74 -5.98 19.34
CA LEU A 306 16.91 -6.81 19.56
C LEU A 306 17.74 -6.91 18.27
N CYS A 307 18.84 -7.67 18.31
CA CYS A 307 19.77 -7.78 17.18
C CYS A 307 19.10 -8.12 15.84
N ASP A 308 19.58 -7.50 14.75
CA ASP A 308 19.12 -7.84 13.40
C ASP A 308 19.91 -9.04 12.88
N TRP A 309 19.29 -10.21 13.00
CA TRP A 309 19.84 -11.47 12.55
C TRP A 309 19.48 -11.80 11.11
N ARG A 310 18.61 -11.05 10.45
CA ARG A 310 18.05 -11.48 9.15
C ARG A 310 19.01 -11.30 7.98
N ILE A 311 20.05 -10.51 8.19
CA ILE A 311 20.88 -9.97 7.11
C ILE A 311 21.67 -11.10 6.43
N ILE A 312 21.48 -11.23 5.11
CA ILE A 312 22.25 -12.09 4.21
C ILE A 312 22.58 -11.28 2.95
N ASN A 313 23.82 -10.81 2.87
CA ASN A 313 24.32 -10.11 1.70
C ASN A 313 24.86 -11.13 0.68
N LEU A 314 24.36 -11.07 -0.55
CA LEU A 314 24.75 -11.97 -1.64
C LEU A 314 25.69 -11.24 -2.60
N ASP A 315 26.84 -11.84 -2.90
CA ASP A 315 27.79 -11.31 -3.90
C ASP A 315 28.04 -12.37 -4.99
N ILE A 316 28.05 -11.96 -6.26
CA ILE A 316 28.38 -12.81 -7.41
C ILE A 316 29.68 -12.34 -8.05
N ASP A 317 30.73 -13.16 -7.99
CA ASP A 317 32.09 -12.80 -8.45
C ASP A 317 32.59 -11.43 -7.92
N GLY A 318 32.13 -11.02 -6.73
CA GLY A 318 32.48 -9.73 -6.12
C GLY A 318 31.53 -8.57 -6.42
N GLU A 319 30.48 -8.78 -7.22
CA GLU A 319 29.40 -7.80 -7.42
C GLU A 319 28.25 -8.07 -6.44
N ARG A 320 27.85 -7.04 -5.69
CA ARG A 320 26.75 -7.11 -4.72
C ARG A 320 25.40 -7.23 -5.43
N PHE A 321 24.64 -8.27 -5.10
CA PHE A 321 23.22 -8.31 -5.37
C PHE A 321 22.50 -7.24 -4.55
N ASN A 322 21.73 -6.41 -5.23
CA ASN A 322 20.93 -5.36 -4.62
C ASN A 322 19.63 -5.20 -5.42
N ILE A 323 18.46 -5.29 -4.78
CA ILE A 323 17.19 -5.08 -5.48
C ILE A 323 17.00 -3.65 -6.04
N PHE A 324 17.74 -2.66 -5.51
CA PHE A 324 17.67 -1.27 -5.96
C PHE A 324 18.82 -0.86 -6.87
N GLU A 325 19.83 -1.72 -7.06
CA GLU A 325 20.97 -1.48 -7.96
C GLU A 325 21.11 -2.63 -8.97
N GLY A 326 21.39 -2.32 -10.23
CA GLY A 326 21.31 -3.30 -11.31
C GLY A 326 19.89 -3.39 -11.89
N LYS A 327 19.57 -4.49 -12.57
CA LYS A 327 18.31 -4.63 -13.31
C LYS A 327 17.51 -5.83 -12.82
N LEU A 328 16.34 -5.56 -12.27
CA LEU A 328 15.32 -6.57 -11.97
C LEU A 328 14.62 -6.96 -13.28
N LEU A 329 14.88 -8.18 -13.75
CA LEU A 329 14.20 -8.75 -14.92
C LEU A 329 12.85 -9.35 -14.51
N GLU A 330 12.80 -9.96 -13.32
CA GLU A 330 11.59 -10.43 -12.66
C GLU A 330 11.70 -10.11 -11.17
N TYR A 331 10.60 -9.66 -10.56
CA TYR A 331 10.52 -9.44 -9.12
C TYR A 331 9.10 -9.67 -8.63
N ARG A 332 8.98 -10.44 -7.55
CA ARG A 332 7.75 -10.58 -6.78
C ARG A 332 8.10 -10.95 -5.35
N ARG A 333 7.71 -10.12 -4.40
CA ARG A 333 7.76 -10.43 -2.97
C ARG A 333 6.35 -10.61 -2.46
N GLU A 334 6.06 -11.70 -1.77
CA GLU A 334 4.71 -12.05 -1.36
C GLU A 334 4.64 -12.58 0.07
N LEU A 335 3.65 -12.10 0.83
CA LEU A 335 3.23 -12.66 2.10
C LEU A 335 2.05 -13.56 1.79
N ASN A 336 2.24 -14.86 1.96
CA ASN A 336 1.20 -15.84 1.75
C ASN A 336 0.46 -16.08 3.07
N PHE A 337 -0.77 -15.59 3.19
CA PHE A 337 -1.56 -15.72 4.43
C PHE A 337 -1.92 -17.18 4.73
N LYS A 338 -2.11 -17.98 3.68
CA LYS A 338 -2.48 -19.40 3.81
C LYS A 338 -1.36 -20.22 4.44
N TYR A 339 -0.12 -19.85 4.16
CA TYR A 339 1.07 -20.60 4.60
C TYR A 339 1.92 -19.86 5.63
N GLY A 340 1.63 -18.60 5.93
CA GLY A 340 2.34 -17.81 6.94
C GLY A 340 3.79 -17.46 6.62
N VAL A 341 4.16 -17.43 5.34
CA VAL A 341 5.55 -17.20 4.90
C VAL A 341 5.68 -16.00 3.99
N VAL A 342 6.84 -15.35 4.05
CA VAL A 342 7.24 -14.33 3.07
C VAL A 342 8.20 -14.97 2.07
N THR A 343 7.89 -14.82 0.78
CA THR A 343 8.73 -15.34 -0.31
C THR A 343 9.07 -14.22 -1.29
N SER A 344 10.34 -14.10 -1.67
CA SER A 344 10.79 -13.24 -2.77
C SER A 344 11.29 -14.10 -3.92
N SER A 345 10.76 -13.89 -5.12
CA SER A 345 11.21 -14.52 -6.37
C SER A 345 11.78 -13.46 -7.29
N ILE A 346 13.06 -13.59 -7.64
CA ILE A 346 13.83 -12.52 -8.28
C ILE A 346 14.68 -13.10 -9.41
N VAL A 347 14.67 -12.43 -10.57
CA VAL A 347 15.70 -12.60 -11.60
C VAL A 347 16.43 -11.27 -11.74
N TRP A 348 17.71 -11.26 -11.38
CA TRP A 348 18.52 -10.05 -11.30
C TRP A 348 19.70 -10.12 -12.26
N GLU A 349 19.96 -9.00 -12.93
CA GLU A 349 21.11 -8.76 -13.79
C GLU A 349 22.01 -7.70 -13.18
N SER A 350 23.28 -8.04 -12.96
CA SER A 350 24.29 -7.13 -12.44
C SER A 350 24.75 -6.10 -13.48
N PRO A 351 25.45 -5.02 -13.06
CA PRO A 351 26.05 -4.07 -14.01
C PRO A 351 27.00 -4.71 -15.03
N ALA A 352 27.68 -5.80 -14.68
CA ALA A 352 28.50 -6.58 -15.60
C ALA A 352 27.73 -7.63 -16.42
N LEU A 353 26.39 -7.53 -16.48
CA LEU A 353 25.49 -8.41 -17.24
C LEU A 353 25.47 -9.88 -16.78
N LYS A 354 25.84 -10.13 -15.52
CA LYS A 354 25.72 -11.46 -14.91
C LYS A 354 24.31 -11.64 -14.37
N ARG A 355 23.73 -12.82 -14.56
CA ARG A 355 22.34 -13.09 -14.18
C ARG A 355 22.24 -14.22 -13.17
N ILE A 356 21.41 -14.01 -12.16
CA ILE A 356 21.02 -15.01 -11.18
C ILE A 356 19.50 -15.04 -11.02
N LYS A 357 18.98 -16.22 -10.74
CA LYS A 357 17.66 -16.41 -10.13
C LYS A 357 17.85 -16.59 -8.63
N VAL A 358 17.07 -15.85 -7.85
CA VAL A 358 17.10 -15.90 -6.39
C VAL A 358 15.68 -16.14 -5.89
N LYS A 359 15.48 -17.15 -5.06
CA LYS A 359 14.28 -17.32 -4.24
C LYS A 359 14.67 -17.20 -2.77
N ILE A 360 14.03 -16.29 -2.05
CA ILE A 360 14.23 -16.10 -0.61
C ILE A 360 12.94 -16.51 0.07
N THR A 361 12.99 -17.39 1.07
CA THR A 361 11.82 -17.76 1.89
C THR A 361 12.14 -17.50 3.35
N ARG A 362 11.29 -16.72 4.02
CA ARG A 362 11.39 -16.41 5.44
C ARG A 362 10.22 -17.03 6.20
N LEU A 363 10.54 -17.68 7.31
CA LEU A 363 9.59 -18.35 8.17
C LEU A 363 9.90 -18.08 9.65
N VAL A 364 8.87 -17.71 10.41
CA VAL A 364 8.86 -17.69 11.87
C VAL A 364 7.92 -18.82 12.28
N SER A 365 8.44 -19.87 12.91
CA SER A 365 7.69 -21.12 13.05
C SER A 365 6.51 -20.97 14.01
N MET A 366 5.34 -21.52 13.65
CA MET A 366 4.17 -21.54 14.54
C MET A 366 4.19 -22.74 15.50
N THR A 367 4.90 -23.81 15.13
CA THR A 367 5.00 -25.06 15.91
C THR A 367 6.22 -25.06 16.81
N ARG A 368 7.38 -24.64 16.28
CA ARG A 368 8.63 -24.48 17.02
C ARG A 368 8.79 -23.03 17.43
N LEU A 369 8.12 -22.67 18.53
CA LEU A 369 7.92 -21.30 19.00
C LEU A 369 9.19 -20.42 18.99
N HIS A 370 10.34 -21.01 19.29
CA HIS A 370 11.60 -20.29 19.44
C HIS A 370 12.38 -20.13 18.12
N ASN A 371 11.97 -20.77 17.03
CA ASN A 371 12.74 -20.90 15.80
C ASN A 371 12.24 -19.98 14.68
N ALA A 372 13.21 -19.43 13.94
CA ALA A 372 12.97 -18.78 12.66
C ALA A 372 14.09 -19.16 11.68
N VAL A 373 13.78 -19.12 10.39
CA VAL A 373 14.72 -19.50 9.33
C VAL A 373 14.55 -18.61 8.09
N ILE A 374 15.66 -18.32 7.45
CA ILE A 374 15.71 -17.69 6.12
C ILE A 374 16.43 -18.64 5.17
N ARG A 375 15.76 -19.03 4.09
CA ARG A 375 16.31 -19.85 3.01
C ARG A 375 16.59 -18.99 1.80
N TYR A 376 17.81 -19.06 1.27
CA TYR A 376 18.21 -18.53 -0.03
C TYR A 376 18.40 -19.69 -1.00
N GLU A 377 17.79 -19.58 -2.17
CA GLU A 377 17.96 -20.51 -3.29
C GLU A 377 18.47 -19.71 -4.48
N VAL A 378 19.74 -19.88 -4.83
CA VAL A 378 20.43 -19.10 -5.86
C VAL A 378 20.82 -20.02 -7.02
N GLU A 379 20.47 -19.61 -8.24
CA GLU A 379 20.79 -20.34 -9.47
C GLU A 379 21.43 -19.36 -10.48
N PRO A 380 22.72 -19.54 -10.82
CA PRO A 380 23.38 -18.79 -11.88
C PRO A 380 22.74 -19.06 -13.25
N ILE A 381 22.29 -18.01 -13.93
CA ILE A 381 21.77 -18.09 -15.31
C ILE A 381 22.91 -17.89 -16.30
N THR A 382 23.93 -17.12 -15.94
CA THR A 382 25.18 -16.94 -16.70
C THR A 382 26.34 -17.64 -16.02
N ASP A 383 27.51 -17.64 -16.67
CA ASP A 383 28.75 -18.12 -16.04
C ASP A 383 29.13 -17.21 -14.86
N ILE A 384 29.07 -17.77 -13.66
CA ILE A 384 29.41 -17.13 -12.39
C ILE A 384 30.27 -18.12 -11.64
N LYS A 385 31.49 -17.71 -11.29
CA LYS A 385 32.48 -18.61 -10.70
C LYS A 385 32.28 -18.76 -9.20
N TYR A 386 31.97 -17.66 -8.53
CA TYR A 386 31.78 -17.61 -7.09
C TYR A 386 30.46 -16.96 -6.70
N ILE A 387 29.76 -17.60 -5.78
CA ILE A 387 28.67 -17.00 -5.02
C ILE A 387 29.12 -16.89 -3.56
N THR A 388 28.96 -15.71 -2.96
CA THR A 388 29.29 -15.48 -1.55
C THR A 388 28.05 -15.09 -0.77
N PHE A 389 27.75 -15.84 0.29
CA PHE A 389 26.72 -15.48 1.28
C PHE A 389 27.39 -14.88 2.50
N ASN A 390 27.07 -13.62 2.80
CA ASN A 390 27.52 -12.90 3.97
C ASN A 390 26.39 -12.85 4.99
N SER A 391 26.33 -13.85 5.88
CA SER A 391 25.34 -13.89 6.96
C SER A 391 25.79 -12.97 8.10
N ILE A 392 25.02 -11.93 8.38
CA ILE A 392 25.37 -10.91 9.39
C ILE A 392 24.38 -10.96 10.55
N VAL A 393 24.88 -10.81 11.78
CA VAL A 393 24.11 -10.43 12.97
C VAL A 393 24.55 -9.04 13.36
N ASN A 394 23.66 -8.05 13.27
CA ASN A 394 23.93 -6.71 13.76
C ASN A 394 23.48 -6.58 15.22
N HIS A 395 24.44 -6.40 16.13
CA HIS A 395 24.18 -6.18 17.55
C HIS A 395 23.83 -4.71 17.84
N ASN A 396 24.25 -3.78 16.98
CA ASN A 396 24.02 -2.35 17.14
C ASN A 396 22.73 -1.90 16.44
N VAL A 397 21.60 -2.34 16.99
CA VAL A 397 20.27 -1.92 16.57
C VAL A 397 19.83 -0.68 17.35
N LYS A 398 19.04 0.18 16.72
CA LYS A 398 18.51 1.38 17.36
C LYS A 398 17.07 1.15 17.80
N ASN A 399 16.77 1.49 19.05
CA ASN A 399 15.41 1.61 19.53
C ASN A 399 14.83 3.00 19.22
N ILE A 400 13.50 3.11 19.19
CA ILE A 400 12.80 4.40 19.04
C ILE A 400 13.25 5.37 20.14
N SER A 401 13.49 4.83 21.35
CA SER A 401 14.19 5.53 22.41
C SER A 401 15.69 5.34 22.32
N LYS A 402 16.45 6.44 22.41
CA LYS A 402 17.92 6.43 22.45
C LYS A 402 18.50 5.93 23.78
N HIS A 403 17.66 5.55 24.75
CA HIS A 403 18.06 5.20 26.10
C HIS A 403 17.85 3.72 26.45
N LEU A 404 17.41 2.91 25.47
CA LEU A 404 17.01 1.53 25.69
C LEU A 404 17.72 0.62 24.69
N ASP A 405 18.67 -0.20 25.14
CA ASP A 405 19.35 -1.18 24.28
C ASP A 405 19.58 -2.48 25.05
N ALA A 406 19.35 -3.62 24.38
CA ALA A 406 19.80 -4.91 24.89
C ALA A 406 21.28 -5.11 24.48
N ARG A 407 22.20 -5.04 25.45
CA ARG A 407 23.64 -5.07 25.17
C ARG A 407 24.13 -6.49 25.04
N LEU A 408 24.98 -6.75 24.05
CA LEU A 408 25.70 -8.01 23.94
C LEU A 408 26.60 -8.19 25.18
N SER A 409 26.34 -9.25 25.93
CA SER A 409 27.05 -9.59 27.17
C SER A 409 28.09 -10.69 26.96
N SER A 410 27.82 -11.67 26.11
CA SER A 410 28.78 -12.73 25.75
C SER A 410 28.42 -13.40 24.43
N HIS A 411 29.43 -14.02 23.82
CA HIS A 411 29.33 -14.85 22.62
C HIS A 411 30.07 -16.16 22.88
N LYS A 412 29.43 -17.28 22.57
CA LYS A 412 30.01 -18.63 22.64
C LYS A 412 29.76 -19.36 21.34
N THR A 413 30.63 -20.29 21.02
CA THR A 413 30.45 -21.20 19.88
C THR A 413 30.42 -22.63 20.41
N ASN A 414 29.44 -23.40 19.97
CA ASN A 414 29.37 -24.84 20.17
C ASN A 414 29.21 -25.49 18.79
N GLU A 415 30.16 -26.34 18.40
CA GLU A 415 30.26 -26.88 17.04
C GLU A 415 30.23 -25.76 15.97
N CYS A 416 29.24 -25.76 15.08
CA CYS A 416 29.02 -24.73 14.05
C CYS A 416 27.90 -23.74 14.41
N VAL A 417 27.47 -23.72 15.68
CA VAL A 417 26.40 -22.84 16.18
C VAL A 417 26.98 -21.76 17.10
N HIS A 418 26.59 -20.51 16.87
CA HIS A 418 27.01 -19.35 17.64
C HIS A 418 25.88 -18.85 18.54
N THR A 419 26.13 -18.77 19.83
CA THR A 419 25.18 -18.28 20.82
C THR A 419 25.60 -16.92 21.37
N PHE A 420 24.73 -15.94 21.23
CA PHE A 420 24.89 -14.56 21.70
C PHE A 420 23.93 -14.34 22.87
N LEU A 421 24.46 -13.86 24.00
CA LEU A 421 23.64 -13.47 25.14
C LEU A 421 23.55 -11.95 25.23
N TYR A 422 22.34 -11.42 25.24
CA TYR A 422 22.05 -10.01 25.45
C TYR A 422 21.47 -9.80 26.85
N LYS A 423 21.74 -8.64 27.44
CA LYS A 423 21.13 -8.20 28.69
C LYS A 423 20.45 -6.85 28.52
N THR A 424 19.26 -6.73 29.10
CA THR A 424 18.57 -5.43 29.20
C THR A 424 19.19 -4.59 30.31
N ASP A 425 19.00 -3.27 30.25
CA ASP A 425 19.70 -2.34 31.13
C ASP A 425 19.05 -2.26 32.51
N LYS A 426 17.72 -2.12 32.59
CA LYS A 426 17.02 -1.94 33.89
C LYS A 426 16.09 -3.09 34.26
N SER A 427 15.56 -3.82 33.29
CA SER A 427 14.68 -4.96 33.54
C SER A 427 15.42 -6.28 33.84
N ASP A 428 16.74 -6.33 33.66
CA ASP A 428 17.62 -7.48 33.91
C ASP A 428 17.17 -8.79 33.23
N PHE A 429 16.51 -8.68 32.08
CA PHE A 429 16.26 -9.84 31.22
C PHE A 429 17.57 -10.27 30.55
N THR A 430 17.77 -11.59 30.46
CA THR A 430 18.78 -12.18 29.60
C THR A 430 18.10 -12.81 28.39
N ILE A 431 18.61 -12.52 27.20
CA ILE A 431 18.10 -13.04 25.92
C ILE A 431 19.22 -13.84 25.27
N GLY A 432 18.99 -15.12 25.00
CA GLY A 432 19.88 -15.95 24.19
C GLY A 432 19.39 -16.00 22.76
N MET A 433 20.29 -15.72 21.81
CA MET A 433 20.08 -16.00 20.40
C MET A 433 21.16 -16.97 19.93
N SER A 434 20.77 -18.13 19.41
CA SER A 434 21.69 -19.02 18.70
C SER A 434 21.49 -18.91 17.19
N LEU A 435 22.59 -18.96 16.45
CA LEU A 435 22.66 -18.87 15.00
C LEU A 435 23.39 -20.10 14.47
N GLY A 436 22.83 -20.74 13.45
CA GLY A 436 23.54 -21.74 12.68
C GLY A 436 23.14 -21.71 11.21
N HIS A 437 23.90 -22.42 10.38
CA HIS A 437 23.74 -22.40 8.92
C HIS A 437 23.75 -23.81 8.36
N SER A 438 23.05 -24.01 7.25
CA SER A 438 23.18 -25.20 6.42
C SER A 438 23.33 -24.78 4.95
N ILE A 439 24.06 -25.59 4.17
CA ILE A 439 24.22 -25.40 2.74
C ILE A 439 24.11 -26.76 2.05
N ASN A 440 23.41 -26.83 0.92
CA ASN A 440 23.21 -28.07 0.16
C ASN A 440 24.47 -28.51 -0.65
N LEU A 441 25.65 -28.28 -0.10
CA LEU A 441 26.95 -28.61 -0.68
C LEU A 441 27.83 -29.26 0.38
N SER A 442 28.69 -30.18 -0.03
CA SER A 442 29.70 -30.72 0.88
C SER A 442 30.67 -29.62 1.33
N SER A 443 31.22 -29.76 2.54
CA SER A 443 32.14 -28.79 3.15
C SER A 443 33.38 -28.46 2.31
N GLU A 444 33.79 -29.36 1.42
CA GLU A 444 34.90 -29.14 0.49
C GLU A 444 34.57 -28.13 -0.64
N ASN A 445 33.29 -27.85 -0.88
CA ASN A 445 32.81 -27.00 -1.97
C ASN A 445 32.61 -25.53 -1.57
N TYR A 446 32.86 -25.18 -0.32
CA TYR A 446 32.80 -23.80 0.15
C TYR A 446 33.90 -23.47 1.16
N LEU A 447 34.23 -22.18 1.24
CA LEU A 447 35.11 -21.64 2.28
C LEU A 447 34.24 -20.86 3.27
N ASN A 448 34.39 -21.13 4.57
CA ASN A 448 33.78 -20.35 5.63
C ASN A 448 34.83 -19.46 6.30
N LYS A 449 34.52 -18.18 6.47
CA LYS A 449 35.31 -17.23 7.26
C LYS A 449 34.39 -16.44 8.19
N GLU A 450 34.80 -16.34 9.45
CA GLU A 450 34.06 -15.60 10.46
C GLU A 450 34.77 -14.31 10.87
N ILE A 451 33.98 -13.27 11.12
CA ILE A 451 34.43 -11.97 11.61
C ILE A 451 33.49 -11.53 12.72
N SER A 452 34.01 -11.32 13.93
CA SER A 452 33.22 -10.89 15.10
C SER A 452 33.80 -9.62 15.70
N ASN A 453 32.94 -8.67 16.05
CA ASN A 453 33.26 -7.52 16.89
C ASN A 453 32.04 -7.12 17.74
N GLU A 454 32.19 -6.08 18.57
CA GLU A 454 31.14 -5.62 19.48
C GLU A 454 29.82 -5.19 18.80
N ASN A 455 29.88 -4.78 17.53
CA ASN A 455 28.73 -4.27 16.79
C ASN A 455 28.11 -5.32 15.87
N LYS A 456 28.86 -6.31 15.40
CA LYS A 456 28.37 -7.31 14.46
C LYS A 456 29.18 -8.61 14.46
N PHE A 457 28.50 -9.67 14.07
CA PHE A 457 29.08 -10.96 13.69
C PHE A 457 28.78 -11.26 12.22
N ILE A 458 29.76 -11.83 11.49
CA ILE A 458 29.65 -12.18 10.07
C ILE A 458 30.18 -13.59 9.87
N SER A 459 29.38 -14.46 9.23
CA SER A 459 29.83 -15.73 8.64
C SER A 459 29.76 -15.59 7.12
N GLU A 460 30.92 -15.60 6.47
CA GLU A 460 31.09 -15.53 5.02
C GLU A 460 31.24 -16.94 4.44
N PHE A 461 30.32 -17.33 3.55
CA PHE A 461 30.37 -18.61 2.83
C PHE A 461 30.63 -18.34 1.36
N LYS A 462 31.86 -18.60 0.90
CA LYS A 462 32.24 -18.47 -0.51
C LYS A 462 32.19 -19.83 -1.21
N VAL A 463 31.33 -19.93 -2.22
CA VAL A 463 30.95 -21.17 -2.90
C VAL A 463 31.44 -21.15 -4.34
N ASN A 464 31.97 -22.26 -4.84
CA ASN A 464 32.19 -22.43 -6.27
C ASN A 464 30.86 -22.80 -6.94
N SER A 465 30.46 -22.05 -7.97
CA SER A 465 29.20 -22.26 -8.67
C SER A 465 29.39 -22.64 -10.14
N LYS A 466 28.37 -23.28 -10.71
CA LYS A 466 28.25 -23.54 -12.14
C LYS A 466 26.92 -23.00 -12.65
N MET A 467 26.87 -22.64 -13.93
CA MET A 467 25.62 -22.24 -14.59
C MET A 467 24.54 -23.32 -14.42
N GLY A 468 23.34 -22.92 -14.02
CA GLY A 468 22.19 -23.79 -13.74
C GLY A 468 22.28 -24.59 -12.43
N GLN A 469 23.36 -24.46 -11.66
CA GLN A 469 23.47 -25.14 -10.36
C GLN A 469 22.66 -24.39 -9.31
N ARG A 470 21.68 -25.08 -8.71
CA ARG A 470 20.91 -24.55 -7.58
C ARG A 470 21.67 -24.72 -6.26
N ILE A 471 22.01 -23.60 -5.64
CA ILE A 471 22.65 -23.52 -4.33
C ILE A 471 21.60 -23.07 -3.32
N VAL A 472 21.42 -23.85 -2.24
CA VAL A 472 20.47 -23.61 -1.16
C VAL A 472 21.28 -23.34 0.11
N PHE A 473 21.02 -22.19 0.73
CA PHE A 473 21.66 -21.71 1.95
C PHE A 473 20.60 -21.33 2.97
N ASP A 474 20.61 -21.99 4.13
CA ASP A 474 19.67 -21.72 5.21
C ASP A 474 20.38 -21.06 6.39
N LYS A 475 19.75 -20.03 6.94
CA LYS A 475 20.16 -19.35 8.16
C LYS A 475 19.11 -19.59 9.24
N HIS A 476 19.45 -20.42 10.21
CA HIS A 476 18.59 -20.80 11.32
C HIS A 476 18.91 -19.96 12.55
N VAL A 477 17.88 -19.52 13.26
CA VAL A 477 18.02 -18.89 14.57
C VAL A 477 17.02 -19.46 15.58
N CYS A 478 17.42 -19.41 16.84
CA CYS A 478 16.54 -19.68 17.98
C CYS A 478 16.68 -18.60 19.04
N PHE A 479 15.59 -18.29 19.74
CA PHE A 479 15.58 -17.31 20.82
C PHE A 479 14.99 -17.87 22.12
N TYR A 480 15.74 -17.79 23.22
CA TYR A 480 15.22 -18.03 24.57
C TYR A 480 15.42 -16.80 25.45
N THR A 481 14.60 -16.69 26.48
CA THR A 481 14.73 -15.62 27.46
C THR A 481 14.79 -16.14 28.89
N SER A 482 15.29 -15.30 29.80
CA SER A 482 15.27 -15.57 31.24
C SER A 482 13.86 -15.64 31.83
N ARG A 483 12.81 -15.39 31.03
CA ARG A 483 11.40 -15.58 31.44
C ARG A 483 10.99 -17.04 31.43
N GLU A 484 11.65 -17.87 30.62
CA GLU A 484 11.23 -19.25 30.34
C GLU A 484 12.20 -20.27 30.94
N THR A 485 13.46 -19.90 31.10
CA THR A 485 14.49 -20.78 31.65
C THR A 485 15.48 -20.03 32.53
N SER A 486 16.10 -20.73 33.47
CA SER A 486 17.08 -20.13 34.39
C SER A 486 18.36 -19.71 33.64
N LEU A 487 19.03 -18.66 34.14
CA LEU A 487 20.21 -18.04 33.51
C LEU A 487 21.35 -19.01 33.15
N GLY A 488 21.49 -20.12 33.87
CA GLY A 488 22.52 -21.13 33.61
C GLY A 488 22.25 -22.00 32.38
N ASN A 489 21.00 -22.08 31.91
CA ASN A 489 20.57 -23.01 30.86
C ASN A 489 20.22 -22.32 29.52
N ILE A 490 20.06 -20.99 29.47
CA ILE A 490 19.68 -20.26 28.24
C ILE A 490 20.60 -20.60 27.06
N SER A 491 21.92 -20.54 27.26
CA SER A 491 22.87 -20.78 26.16
C SER A 491 22.78 -22.20 25.59
N GLU A 492 22.59 -23.19 26.46
CA GLU A 492 22.53 -24.60 26.09
C GLU A 492 21.23 -24.92 25.39
N GLU A 493 20.08 -24.55 25.98
CA GLU A 493 18.75 -24.72 25.38
C GLU A 493 18.66 -24.07 23.99
N THR A 494 19.11 -22.81 23.87
CA THR A 494 19.05 -22.10 22.59
C THR A 494 19.93 -22.79 21.55
N SER A 495 21.12 -23.26 21.93
CA SER A 495 22.03 -23.95 21.00
C SER A 495 21.50 -25.31 20.57
N ASN A 496 21.04 -26.14 21.51
CA ASN A 496 20.52 -27.48 21.23
C ASN A 496 19.28 -27.41 20.34
N ASN A 497 18.42 -26.41 20.57
CA ASN A 497 17.24 -26.20 19.76
C ASN A 497 17.58 -25.81 18.30
N VAL A 498 18.55 -24.91 18.08
CA VAL A 498 19.03 -24.60 16.72
C VAL A 498 19.64 -25.81 16.05
N ILE A 499 20.47 -26.59 16.76
CA ILE A 499 21.10 -27.80 16.23
C ILE A 499 20.03 -28.78 15.76
N SER A 500 19.04 -29.08 16.61
CA SER A 500 17.90 -29.94 16.24
C SER A 500 17.13 -29.41 15.02
N ALA A 501 16.91 -28.10 14.92
CA ALA A 501 16.23 -27.50 13.78
C ALA A 501 17.05 -27.58 12.47
N ILE A 502 18.38 -27.57 12.56
CA ILE A 502 19.28 -27.75 11.41
C ILE A 502 19.29 -29.23 10.98
N ASP A 503 19.36 -30.15 11.94
CA ASP A 503 19.38 -31.60 11.69
C ASP A 503 18.10 -32.09 11.00
N ASP A 504 16.94 -31.58 11.42
CA ASP A 504 15.65 -31.88 10.77
C ASP A 504 15.53 -31.22 9.38
N GLY A 505 16.20 -30.06 9.20
CA GLY A 505 16.20 -29.29 7.98
C GLY A 505 14.97 -28.39 7.78
N PHE A 506 15.08 -27.48 6.80
CA PHE A 506 14.03 -26.50 6.49
C PHE A 506 12.69 -27.14 6.10
N GLU A 507 12.69 -28.23 5.34
CA GLU A 507 11.43 -28.79 4.81
C GLU A 507 10.52 -29.29 5.94
N VAL A 508 11.09 -29.93 6.96
CA VAL A 508 10.35 -30.35 8.16
C VAL A 508 9.77 -29.14 8.89
N LEU A 509 10.59 -28.10 9.11
CA LEU A 509 10.13 -26.85 9.74
C LEU A 509 9.01 -26.17 8.96
N TYR A 510 9.10 -26.19 7.62
CA TYR A 510 8.12 -25.60 6.72
C TYR A 510 6.81 -26.38 6.72
N GLU A 511 6.86 -27.71 6.61
CA GLU A 511 5.69 -28.59 6.64
C GLU A 511 4.94 -28.51 7.97
N GLU A 512 5.65 -28.53 9.10
CA GLU A 512 5.05 -28.34 10.43
C GLU A 512 4.33 -26.97 10.53
N HIS A 513 4.97 -25.91 10.06
CA HIS A 513 4.41 -24.55 10.07
C HIS A 513 3.19 -24.41 9.16
N VAL A 514 3.24 -24.94 7.94
CA VAL A 514 2.12 -24.91 6.99
C VAL A 514 0.95 -25.72 7.53
N SER A 515 1.21 -26.89 8.12
CA SER A 515 0.16 -27.70 8.73
C SER A 515 -0.56 -26.96 9.85
N PHE A 516 0.14 -26.13 10.63
CA PHE A 516 -0.50 -25.26 11.63
C PHE A 516 -1.46 -24.26 10.96
N TRP A 517 -1.01 -23.57 9.90
CA TRP A 517 -1.84 -22.57 9.24
C TRP A 517 -3.05 -23.16 8.52
N GLU A 518 -2.91 -24.32 7.89
CA GLU A 518 -4.04 -25.03 7.30
C GLU A 518 -5.10 -25.38 8.34
N GLN A 519 -4.69 -25.85 9.52
CA GLN A 519 -5.60 -26.12 10.63
C GLN A 519 -6.24 -24.84 11.18
N HIS A 520 -5.46 -23.75 11.27
CA HIS A 520 -5.95 -22.45 11.73
C HIS A 520 -7.05 -21.92 10.80
N TRP A 521 -6.81 -21.90 9.49
CA TRP A 521 -7.76 -21.38 8.51
C TRP A 521 -9.01 -22.24 8.37
N ASN A 522 -8.95 -23.55 8.62
CA ASN A 522 -10.15 -24.40 8.68
C ASN A 522 -11.16 -23.97 9.76
N ILE A 523 -10.73 -23.20 10.76
CA ILE A 523 -11.57 -22.72 11.86
C ILE A 523 -11.86 -21.22 11.73
N ALA A 524 -10.88 -20.43 11.30
CA ALA A 524 -10.92 -18.98 11.36
C ALA A 524 -11.22 -18.28 10.04
N ASP A 525 -11.17 -18.97 8.90
CA ASP A 525 -11.39 -18.34 7.59
C ASP A 525 -12.86 -17.88 7.43
N ILE A 526 -13.02 -16.76 6.73
CA ILE A 526 -14.31 -16.17 6.38
C ILE A 526 -14.29 -15.88 4.88
N GLU A 527 -15.21 -16.49 4.15
CA GLU A 527 -15.34 -16.29 2.71
C GLU A 527 -16.28 -15.12 2.38
N ILE A 528 -15.82 -14.21 1.53
CA ILE A 528 -16.59 -13.10 0.95
C ILE A 528 -16.80 -13.38 -0.54
N GLU A 529 -18.05 -13.56 -0.94
CA GLU A 529 -18.42 -13.71 -2.35
C GLU A 529 -18.47 -12.36 -3.08
N GLY A 530 -18.01 -12.33 -4.34
CA GLY A 530 -18.20 -11.20 -5.24
C GLY A 530 -17.21 -10.02 -5.09
N ASN A 531 -16.35 -10.01 -4.08
CA ASN A 531 -15.28 -9.01 -3.94
C ASN A 531 -13.95 -9.60 -3.42
N ILE A 532 -12.97 -9.75 -4.32
CA ILE A 532 -11.65 -10.31 -3.99
C ILE A 532 -10.82 -9.36 -3.12
N ALA A 533 -10.98 -8.04 -3.26
CA ALA A 533 -10.24 -7.06 -2.46
C ALA A 533 -10.67 -7.10 -1.00
N ASP A 534 -11.98 -7.19 -0.74
CA ASP A 534 -12.50 -7.35 0.62
C ASP A 534 -12.06 -8.70 1.21
N GLN A 535 -12.09 -9.78 0.39
CA GLN A 535 -11.62 -11.10 0.81
C GLN A 535 -10.14 -11.08 1.23
N GLN A 536 -9.29 -10.41 0.44
CA GLN A 536 -7.86 -10.27 0.73
C GLN A 536 -7.62 -9.39 1.96
N ALA A 537 -8.43 -8.35 2.17
CA ALA A 537 -8.26 -7.44 3.31
C ALA A 537 -8.75 -8.03 4.65
N LEU A 538 -9.72 -8.95 4.60
CA LEU A 538 -10.23 -9.64 5.78
C LEU A 538 -9.25 -10.70 6.31
N ARG A 539 -8.57 -11.41 5.40
CA ARG A 539 -7.51 -12.36 5.71
C ARG A 539 -6.21 -11.64 6.03
#